data_AF-A0A544VRL6-F1
#
_entry.id   AF-A0A544VRL6-F1
#
_cell.length_a   1.000
_cell.length_b   1.000
_cell.length_c   1.000
_cell.angle_alpha   90.00
_cell.angle_beta   90.00
_cell.angle_gamma   90.00
#
_symmetry.space_group_name_H-M   'P 1'
#
loop_
_entity.id
_entity.type
_entity.pdbx_description
1 polymer ?
#
loop_
_entity_poly.entity_id
_entity_poly.type
_entity_poly.pdbx_seq_one_letter_code
_entity_poly.pdbx_strand_id
1 'polypeptide(L)'
;MPSEPDELNGPAQWWDETGDYELRQILHWRWDPIGVANVFPYAADEYGNYAPTIVDALRAGASAADIAHLLATIEDDRIFDRAPASAEEPVDRLRELGEAIVGWYEASQRRWAEFGPLPR
;
A
#
# COMPACT_ATOMS: atom_id res chain seq x y z
N MET A 1 2.96 -9.06 38.37
CA MET A 1 2.20 -9.62 37.23
C MET A 1 3.06 -9.36 36.00
N PRO A 2 3.67 -10.38 35.39
CA PRO A 2 4.34 -10.17 34.11
C PRO A 2 3.23 -9.98 33.07
N SER A 3 3.14 -8.80 32.50
CA SER A 3 2.23 -8.50 31.38
C SER A 3 2.57 -9.45 30.24
N GLU A 4 1.58 -10.19 29.75
CA GLU A 4 1.70 -10.97 28.52
C GLU A 4 2.25 -10.07 27.40
N PRO A 5 3.19 -10.57 26.56
CA PRO A 5 3.75 -9.76 25.50
C PRO A 5 2.64 -9.33 24.54
N ASP A 6 2.84 -8.11 24.04
CA ASP A 6 1.95 -7.28 23.24
C ASP A 6 1.66 -7.83 21.82
N GLU A 7 1.50 -9.15 21.67
CA GLU A 7 1.37 -9.85 20.39
C GLU A 7 0.14 -9.40 19.58
N LEU A 8 -0.89 -8.87 20.26
CA LEU A 8 -2.11 -8.36 19.63
C LEU A 8 -1.93 -6.98 18.97
N ASN A 9 -0.89 -6.21 19.33
CA ASN A 9 -0.67 -4.85 18.81
C ASN A 9 0.42 -4.77 17.75
N GLY A 10 1.14 -5.87 17.47
CA GLY A 10 2.22 -5.90 16.47
C GLY A 10 1.83 -5.33 15.10
N PRO A 11 0.70 -5.73 14.48
CA PRO A 11 0.26 -5.18 13.19
C PRO A 11 -0.11 -3.69 13.21
N ALA A 12 -0.54 -3.16 14.35
CA ALA A 12 -0.85 -1.75 14.51
C ALA A 12 0.43 -0.93 14.71
N GLN A 13 1.33 -1.40 15.58
CA GLN A 13 2.64 -0.77 15.80
C GLN A 13 3.49 -0.77 14.53
N TRP A 14 3.58 -1.90 13.82
CA TRP A 14 4.25 -1.97 12.52
C TRP A 14 3.75 -0.91 11.55
N TRP A 15 2.42 -0.76 11.46
CA TRP A 15 1.82 0.21 10.54
C TRP A 15 2.23 1.64 10.89
N ASP A 16 2.08 2.02 12.15
CA ASP A 16 2.38 3.37 12.63
C ASP A 16 3.87 3.71 12.55
N GLU A 17 4.74 2.72 12.80
CA GLU A 17 6.19 2.91 12.86
C GLU A 17 6.90 2.72 11.51
N THR A 18 6.36 1.94 10.58
CA THR A 18 7.04 1.60 9.33
C THR A 18 6.09 1.51 8.14
N GLY A 19 5.01 0.74 8.25
CA GLY A 19 4.16 0.34 7.13
C GLY A 19 3.54 1.50 6.35
N ASP A 20 2.99 2.50 7.05
CA ASP A 20 2.36 3.65 6.40
C ASP A 20 3.34 4.44 5.54
N TYR A 21 4.54 4.71 6.07
CA TYR A 21 5.57 5.45 5.35
C TYR A 21 6.04 4.69 4.10
N GLU A 22 6.38 3.41 4.25
CA GLU A 22 6.87 2.60 3.13
C GLU A 22 5.82 2.45 2.02
N LEU A 23 4.56 2.20 2.38
CA LEU A 23 3.49 2.11 1.38
C LEU A 23 3.32 3.42 0.61
N ARG A 24 3.34 4.56 1.30
CA ARG A 24 3.28 5.87 0.63
C ARG A 24 4.40 6.06 -0.37
N GLN A 25 5.62 5.62 -0.06
CA GLN A 25 6.73 5.64 -1.02
C GLN A 25 6.47 4.73 -2.22
N ILE A 26 5.92 3.54 -2.03
CA ILE A 26 5.55 2.64 -3.14
C ILE A 26 4.51 3.31 -4.04
N LEU A 27 3.46 3.92 -3.47
CA LEU A 27 2.43 4.61 -4.24
C LEU A 27 3.02 5.81 -5.01
N HIS A 28 3.85 6.62 -4.37
CA HIS A 28 4.47 7.79 -4.98
C HIS A 28 5.41 7.44 -6.14
N TRP A 29 6.24 6.40 -6.01
CA TRP A 29 7.27 6.10 -7.00
C TRP A 29 6.87 5.07 -8.05
N ARG A 30 5.89 4.21 -7.77
CA ARG A 30 5.55 3.08 -8.65
C ARG A 30 4.13 3.07 -9.17
N TRP A 31 3.18 3.64 -8.44
CA TRP A 31 1.79 3.69 -8.90
C TRP A 31 1.56 4.93 -9.75
N ASP A 32 1.84 6.10 -9.19
CA ASP A 32 1.84 7.44 -9.81
C ASP A 32 0.97 7.63 -11.07
N PRO A 33 -0.35 7.38 -11.01
CA PRO A 33 -1.20 7.43 -12.19
C PRO A 33 -1.28 8.82 -12.84
N ILE A 34 -1.04 9.91 -12.10
CA ILE A 34 -1.07 11.29 -12.62
C ILE A 34 0.33 11.86 -12.92
N GLY A 35 1.40 11.09 -12.71
CA GLY A 35 2.75 11.47 -13.14
C GLY A 35 3.41 12.58 -12.30
N VAL A 36 3.12 12.67 -11.01
CA VAL A 36 3.62 13.72 -10.11
C VAL A 36 4.87 13.31 -9.32
N ALA A 37 5.40 12.10 -9.53
CA ALA A 37 6.59 11.63 -8.83
C ALA A 37 7.80 12.58 -8.96
N ASN A 38 7.92 13.26 -10.11
CA ASN A 38 9.01 14.18 -10.41
C ASN A 38 8.92 15.55 -9.71
N VAL A 39 7.82 15.87 -9.04
CA VAL A 39 7.60 17.14 -8.32
C VAL A 39 7.93 17.01 -6.83
N PHE A 40 8.63 15.93 -6.44
CA PHE A 40 9.08 15.70 -5.07
C PHE A 40 9.92 16.89 -4.53
N PRO A 41 9.71 17.34 -3.27
CA PRO A 41 8.84 16.77 -2.24
C PRO A 41 7.40 17.30 -2.23
N TYR A 42 7.01 18.21 -3.13
CA TYR A 42 5.75 18.96 -3.02
C TYR A 42 4.48 18.11 -3.24
N ALA A 43 4.59 16.97 -3.91
CA ALA A 43 3.48 16.04 -4.15
C ALA A 43 3.67 14.69 -3.42
N ALA A 44 4.55 14.62 -2.42
CA ALA A 44 4.91 13.37 -1.75
C ALA A 44 3.75 12.75 -0.94
N ASP A 45 2.71 13.53 -0.63
CA ASP A 45 1.52 13.11 0.12
C ASP A 45 0.29 12.84 -0.76
N GLU A 46 0.38 13.09 -2.08
CA GLU A 46 -0.73 13.01 -3.03
C GLU A 46 -1.52 11.70 -2.90
N TYR A 47 -0.81 10.58 -2.81
CA TYR A 47 -1.41 9.25 -2.72
C TYR A 47 -1.59 8.72 -1.30
N GLY A 48 -1.23 9.52 -0.28
CA GLY A 48 -1.24 9.10 1.12
C GLY A 48 -2.62 8.71 1.64
N ASN A 49 -3.68 9.34 1.14
CA ASN A 49 -5.05 9.05 1.54
C ASN A 49 -5.56 7.66 1.10
N TYR A 50 -4.87 6.98 0.18
CA TYR A 50 -5.23 5.64 -0.27
C TYR A 50 -4.53 4.53 0.52
N ALA A 51 -3.43 4.85 1.21
CA ALA A 51 -2.64 3.88 1.96
C ALA A 51 -3.47 3.11 3.03
N PRO A 52 -4.38 3.76 3.81
CA PRO A 52 -5.24 3.04 4.75
C PRO A 52 -6.15 2.00 4.08
N THR A 53 -6.78 2.35 2.95
CA THR A 53 -7.67 1.42 2.23
C THR A 53 -6.92 0.21 1.70
N ILE A 54 -5.69 0.41 1.20
CA ILE A 54 -4.87 -0.67 0.65
C ILE A 54 -4.37 -1.59 1.78
N VAL A 55 -3.90 -1.05 2.91
CA VAL A 55 -3.46 -1.90 4.03
C VAL A 55 -4.62 -2.67 4.66
N ASP A 56 -5.82 -2.10 4.72
CA ASP A 56 -6.99 -2.81 5.22
C ASP A 56 -7.38 -3.99 4.31
N ALA A 57 -7.26 -3.85 2.99
CA ALA A 57 -7.43 -4.95 2.05
C ALA A 57 -6.37 -6.04 2.28
N LEU A 58 -5.09 -5.67 2.46
CA LEU A 58 -4.01 -6.60 2.75
C LEU A 58 -4.22 -7.36 4.08
N ARG A 59 -4.68 -6.67 5.13
CA ARG A 59 -5.05 -7.27 6.42
C ARG A 59 -6.20 -8.27 6.28
N ALA A 60 -7.12 -8.02 5.35
CA ALA A 60 -8.21 -8.94 5.02
C ALA A 60 -7.77 -10.12 4.14
N GLY A 61 -6.49 -10.20 3.74
CA GLY A 61 -5.96 -11.29 2.93
C GLY A 61 -6.13 -11.10 1.42
N ALA A 62 -6.24 -9.86 0.95
CA ALA A 62 -6.31 -9.54 -0.48
C ALA A 62 -5.12 -10.13 -1.25
N SER A 63 -5.42 -10.77 -2.38
CA SER A 63 -4.42 -11.26 -3.32
C SER A 63 -3.81 -10.14 -4.15
N ALA A 64 -2.73 -10.43 -4.88
CA ALA A 64 -2.13 -9.47 -5.81
C ALA A 64 -3.14 -8.97 -6.87
N ALA A 65 -4.03 -9.85 -7.34
CA ALA A 65 -5.09 -9.49 -8.28
C ALA A 65 -6.12 -8.55 -7.63
N ASP A 66 -6.52 -8.79 -6.38
CA ASP A 66 -7.44 -7.92 -5.65
C ASP A 66 -6.83 -6.53 -5.44
N ILE A 67 -5.54 -6.44 -5.14
CA ILE A 67 -4.84 -5.15 -5.02
C ILE A 67 -4.74 -4.43 -6.37
N ALA A 68 -4.42 -5.14 -7.46
CA ALA A 68 -4.39 -4.55 -8.79
C ALA A 68 -5.78 -4.01 -9.20
N HIS A 69 -6.85 -4.76 -8.92
CA HIS A 69 -8.23 -4.32 -9.11
C HIS A 69 -8.54 -3.08 -8.26
N LEU A 70 -8.19 -3.09 -6.97
CA LEU A 70 -8.43 -1.96 -6.07
C LEU A 70 -7.75 -0.68 -6.59
N LEU A 71 -6.50 -0.77 -7.02
CA LEU A 71 -5.77 0.36 -7.59
C LEU A 71 -6.43 0.88 -8.87
N ALA A 72 -6.85 -0.02 -9.77
CA ALA A 72 -7.58 0.36 -10.99
C ALA A 72 -8.90 1.08 -10.66
N THR A 73 -9.66 0.58 -9.68
CA THR A 73 -10.89 1.23 -9.23
C THR A 73 -10.63 2.61 -8.64
N ILE A 74 -9.55 2.79 -7.88
CA ILE A 74 -9.20 4.12 -7.35
C ILE A 74 -8.84 5.07 -8.48
N GLU A 75 -8.07 4.62 -9.48
CA GLU A 75 -7.75 5.44 -10.65
C GLU A 75 -9.01 5.91 -11.38
N ASP A 76 -9.92 5.00 -11.71
CA ASP A 76 -11.12 5.33 -12.47
C ASP A 76 -12.10 6.16 -11.63
N ASP A 77 -12.44 5.74 -10.42
CA ASP A 77 -13.51 6.38 -9.63
C ASP A 77 -13.07 7.67 -8.94
N ARG A 78 -11.81 7.77 -8.50
CA ARG A 78 -11.37 8.85 -7.60
C ARG A 78 -10.36 9.82 -8.21
N ILE A 79 -9.63 9.39 -9.24
CA ILE A 79 -8.57 10.19 -9.86
C ILE A 79 -9.03 10.75 -11.21
N PHE A 80 -9.56 9.89 -12.08
CA PHE A 80 -9.93 10.27 -13.44
C PHE A 80 -11.43 10.49 -13.66
N ASP A 81 -12.28 10.12 -12.69
CA ASP A 81 -13.75 10.19 -12.79
C ASP A 81 -14.28 9.52 -14.07
N ARG A 82 -13.79 8.31 -14.34
CA ARG A 82 -14.15 7.49 -15.50
C ARG A 82 -15.04 6.35 -15.06
N ALA A 83 -15.93 5.93 -15.96
CA ALA A 83 -16.61 4.65 -15.79
C ALA A 83 -15.55 3.53 -15.74
N PRO A 84 -15.74 2.50 -14.89
CA PRO A 84 -14.79 1.41 -14.78
C PRO A 84 -14.59 0.80 -16.18
N ALA A 85 -13.34 0.72 -16.63
CA ALA A 85 -13.05 0.05 -17.89
C ALA A 85 -13.49 -1.43 -17.82
N SER A 86 -13.61 -2.10 -18.97
CA SER A 86 -13.75 -3.56 -18.98
C SER A 86 -12.64 -4.15 -18.10
N ALA A 87 -13.03 -4.95 -17.10
CA ALA A 87 -12.23 -5.23 -15.91
C ALA A 87 -10.85 -5.87 -16.15
N GLU A 88 -10.51 -6.25 -17.37
CA GLU A 88 -9.30 -6.99 -17.72
C GLU A 88 -8.09 -6.07 -17.99
N GLU A 89 -8.22 -5.01 -18.80
CA GLU A 89 -7.07 -4.19 -19.24
C GLU A 89 -6.35 -3.39 -18.13
N PRO A 90 -7.05 -2.62 -17.27
CA PRO A 90 -6.39 -1.84 -16.23
C PRO A 90 -5.67 -2.71 -15.19
N VAL A 91 -6.18 -3.92 -14.97
CA VAL A 91 -5.71 -4.87 -13.95
C VAL A 91 -4.43 -5.55 -14.42
N ASP A 92 -4.34 -5.91 -15.69
CA ASP A 92 -3.12 -6.49 -16.26
C ASP A 92 -1.92 -5.52 -16.14
N ARG A 93 -2.13 -4.22 -16.39
CA ARG A 93 -1.10 -3.19 -16.19
C ARG A 93 -0.64 -3.10 -14.74
N LEU A 94 -1.54 -3.28 -13.79
CA LEU A 94 -1.28 -3.13 -12.36
C LEU A 94 -0.88 -4.45 -11.67
N ARG A 95 -0.89 -5.58 -12.38
CA ARG A 95 -0.60 -6.91 -11.83
C ARG A 95 0.76 -6.96 -11.13
N GLU A 96 1.81 -6.49 -11.78
CA GLU A 96 3.17 -6.48 -11.21
C GLU A 96 3.29 -5.57 -9.97
N LEU A 97 2.51 -4.49 -9.95
CA LEU A 97 2.45 -3.61 -8.78
C LEU A 97 1.68 -4.26 -7.63
N GLY A 98 0.57 -4.94 -7.92
CA GLY A 98 -0.17 -5.72 -6.94
C GLY A 98 0.68 -6.81 -6.30
N GLU A 99 1.44 -7.56 -7.10
CA GLU A 99 2.42 -8.56 -6.63
C GLU A 99 3.48 -7.92 -5.74
N ALA A 100 4.01 -6.76 -6.15
CA ALA A 100 5.01 -6.05 -5.37
C ALA A 100 4.49 -5.52 -4.03
N ILE A 101 3.25 -5.02 -3.98
CA ILE A 101 2.62 -4.53 -2.75
C ILE A 101 2.37 -5.69 -1.79
N VAL A 102 1.85 -6.83 -2.26
CA VAL A 102 1.66 -8.02 -1.42
C VAL A 102 3.00 -8.54 -0.91
N GLY A 103 4.00 -8.67 -1.79
CA GLY A 103 5.35 -9.10 -1.41
C GLY A 103 6.02 -8.15 -0.41
N TRP A 104 5.83 -6.84 -0.60
CA TRP A 104 6.28 -5.82 0.36
C TRP A 104 5.57 -5.98 1.71
N TYR A 105 4.25 -6.15 1.74
CA TYR A 105 3.47 -6.24 2.97
C TYR A 105 3.96 -7.38 3.87
N GLU A 106 4.22 -8.55 3.30
CA GLU A 106 4.77 -9.68 4.05
C GLU A 106 6.22 -9.44 4.49
N ALA A 107 7.05 -8.94 3.58
CA ALA A 107 8.47 -8.73 3.86
C ALA A 107 8.71 -7.63 4.90
N SER A 108 7.95 -6.55 4.84
CA SER A 108 8.02 -5.41 5.77
C SER A 108 7.63 -5.84 7.18
N GLN A 109 6.52 -6.57 7.33
CA GLN A 109 6.11 -7.10 8.64
C GLN A 109 7.13 -8.08 9.22
N ARG A 110 7.65 -9.02 8.40
CA ARG A 110 8.70 -9.96 8.85
C ARG A 110 9.95 -9.20 9.32
N ARG A 111 10.40 -8.23 8.53
CA ARG A 111 11.56 -7.40 8.83
C ARG A 111 11.37 -6.60 10.11
N TRP A 112 10.20 -5.97 10.30
CA TRP A 112 9.90 -5.21 11.51
C TRP A 112 9.84 -6.12 12.74
N ALA A 113 9.26 -7.32 12.62
CA ALA A 113 9.24 -8.29 13.71
C ALA A 113 10.64 -8.80 14.09
N GLU A 114 11.56 -8.90 13.12
CA GLU A 114 12.93 -9.37 13.34
C GLU A 114 13.87 -8.27 13.86
N PHE A 115 13.76 -7.04 13.34
CA PHE A 115 14.75 -5.98 13.55
C PHE A 115 14.18 -4.72 14.21
N GLY A 116 12.87 -4.65 14.44
CA GLY A 116 12.17 -3.46 14.91
C GLY A 116 11.95 -2.41 13.80
N PRO A 117 11.50 -1.21 14.18
CA PRO A 117 11.20 -0.14 13.23
C PRO A 117 12.44 0.40 12.54
N LEU A 118 12.25 0.91 11.32
CA LEU A 118 13.33 1.54 10.60
C LEU A 118 13.63 2.94 11.13
N PRO A 119 14.92 3.29 11.28
CA PRO A 119 15.29 4.67 11.53
C PRO A 119 14.82 5.52 10.33
N ARG A 120 13.96 6.50 10.62
CA ARG A 120 13.41 7.47 9.66
C ARG A 120 14.31 8.70 9.56
#